data_AF-A0A558BRI7-F1
#
_entry.id   AF-A0A558BRI7-F1
#
_cell.length_a   1.000
_cell.length_b   1.000
_cell.length_c   1.000
_cell.angle_alpha   90.00
_cell.angle_beta   90.00
_cell.angle_gamma   90.00
#
_symmetry.space_group_name_H-M   'P 1'
#
loop_
_entity.id
_entity.type
_entity.pdbx_description
1 polymer ?
#
loop_
_entity_poly.entity_id
_entity_poly.type
_entity_poly.pdbx_seq_one_letter_code
_entity_poly.pdbx_strand_id
1 'polypeptide(L)'
;MHVILVDTNQEVTDAWSTVFADVAQVTVRHGSIFDLPADALVSPANSFGYMNGGLDFAISKHLGWHLEKDLQRLIREKHYGELLVGQAEILPTGGTLFPYLIAAPTMRTPMTITRGPNVYQAMKAILILLRHGKLATGEVVSKRVKSIAIPGLGTGIGQVRPLVCARQMRLAWEDVMHEQYATEKGWEQMCANYAYFYTHNQSDIKYNIP
;
A
#
# COMPACT_ATOMS: atom_id res chain seq x y z
N MET A 1 -2.97 -12.71 8.31
CA MET A 1 -3.52 -11.67 7.42
C MET A 1 -3.10 -12.03 6.02
N HIS A 2 -4.04 -12.03 5.07
CA HIS A 2 -3.79 -12.37 3.68
C HIS A 2 -3.77 -11.08 2.84
N VAL A 3 -2.77 -10.95 1.97
CA VAL A 3 -2.60 -9.78 1.11
C VAL A 3 -2.92 -10.18 -0.32
N ILE A 4 -3.83 -9.46 -0.96
CA ILE A 4 -4.21 -9.66 -2.36
C ILE A 4 -3.63 -8.49 -3.13
N LEU A 5 -2.56 -8.73 -3.88
CA LEU A 5 -1.99 -7.75 -4.80
C LEU A 5 -2.78 -7.83 -6.11
N VAL A 6 -3.46 -6.75 -6.49
CA VAL A 6 -4.36 -6.75 -7.64
C VAL A 6 -4.20 -5.49 -8.47
N ASP A 7 -3.97 -5.65 -9.77
CA ASP A 7 -3.88 -4.53 -10.70
C ASP A 7 -4.43 -4.92 -12.07
N THR A 8 -4.94 -3.93 -12.79
CA THR A 8 -5.38 -4.07 -14.19
C THR A 8 -4.21 -4.10 -15.18
N ASN A 9 -3.03 -3.62 -14.77
CA ASN A 9 -1.82 -3.64 -15.56
C ASN A 9 -1.08 -4.98 -15.39
N GLN A 10 -1.00 -5.75 -16.47
CA GLN A 10 -0.34 -7.06 -16.49
C GLN A 10 1.13 -6.98 -16.07
N GLU A 11 1.87 -5.93 -16.47
CA GLU A 11 3.28 -5.79 -16.12
C GLU A 11 3.50 -5.67 -14.60
N VAL A 12 2.55 -5.04 -13.90
CA VAL A 12 2.56 -4.91 -12.43
C VAL A 12 2.34 -6.27 -11.79
N THR A 13 1.36 -7.03 -12.28
CA THR A 13 1.07 -8.36 -11.74
C THR A 13 2.15 -9.38 -12.05
N ASP A 14 2.82 -9.28 -13.21
CA ASP A 14 3.95 -10.15 -13.56
C ASP A 14 5.15 -9.87 -12.64
N ALA A 15 5.42 -8.58 -12.39
CA ALA A 15 6.47 -8.18 -11.47
C ALA A 15 6.21 -8.69 -10.04
N TRP A 16 4.99 -8.58 -9.54
CA TRP A 16 4.64 -9.14 -8.23
C TRP A 16 4.71 -10.66 -8.20
N SER A 17 4.22 -11.34 -9.24
CA SER A 17 4.26 -12.81 -9.30
C SER A 17 5.68 -13.34 -9.23
N THR A 18 6.64 -12.59 -9.76
CA THR A 18 8.08 -12.90 -9.64
C THR A 18 8.61 -12.57 -8.25
N VAL A 19 8.36 -11.35 -7.75
CA VAL A 19 8.98 -10.82 -6.53
C VAL A 19 8.38 -11.40 -5.23
N PHE A 20 7.13 -11.87 -5.27
CA PHE A 20 6.42 -12.45 -4.14
C PHE A 20 6.13 -13.97 -4.32
N ALA A 21 6.86 -14.64 -5.23
CA ALA A 21 6.64 -16.05 -5.54
C ALA A 21 6.74 -16.98 -4.31
N ASP A 22 7.59 -16.61 -3.34
CA ASP A 22 7.90 -17.36 -2.12
C ASP A 22 6.97 -17.01 -0.93
N VAL A 23 5.96 -16.16 -1.14
CA VAL A 23 5.18 -15.55 -0.04
C VAL A 23 3.79 -16.14 0.06
N ALA A 24 3.63 -17.18 0.87
CA ALA A 24 2.36 -17.89 1.03
C ALA A 24 1.18 -17.00 1.48
N GLN A 25 1.44 -15.88 2.17
CA GLN A 25 0.41 -14.94 2.61
C GLN A 25 -0.03 -13.95 1.52
N VAL A 26 0.58 -13.98 0.34
CA VAL A 26 0.31 -13.07 -0.77
C VAL A 26 -0.31 -13.82 -1.95
N THR A 27 -1.43 -13.32 -2.46
CA THR A 27 -1.99 -13.75 -3.74
C THR A 27 -1.87 -12.61 -4.74
N VAL A 28 -1.40 -12.89 -5.95
CA VAL A 28 -1.37 -11.93 -7.05
C VAL A 28 -2.54 -12.18 -8.00
N ARG A 29 -3.25 -11.13 -8.40
CA ARG A 29 -4.40 -11.20 -9.31
C ARG A 29 -4.32 -10.12 -10.37
N HIS A 30 -4.49 -10.51 -11.63
CA HIS A 30 -4.72 -9.58 -12.73
C HIS A 30 -6.22 -9.34 -12.88
N GLY A 31 -6.65 -8.08 -12.84
CA GLY A 31 -8.06 -7.72 -12.90
C GLY A 31 -8.39 -6.44 -12.14
N SER A 32 -9.69 -6.15 -12.01
CA SER A 32 -10.16 -5.02 -11.22
C SER A 32 -10.05 -5.34 -9.73
N ILE A 33 -9.60 -4.37 -8.94
CA ILE A 33 -9.60 -4.50 -7.47
C ILE A 33 -11.01 -4.74 -6.91
N PHE A 34 -12.05 -4.32 -7.63
CA PHE A 34 -13.45 -4.47 -7.22
C PHE A 34 -14.00 -5.89 -7.41
N ASP A 35 -13.32 -6.74 -8.19
CA ASP A 35 -13.77 -8.11 -8.48
C ASP A 35 -13.44 -9.08 -7.32
N LEU A 36 -12.69 -8.61 -6.32
CA LEU A 36 -12.14 -9.42 -5.23
C LEU A 36 -12.51 -8.82 -3.88
N PRO A 37 -13.63 -9.23 -3.27
CA PRO A 37 -14.01 -8.78 -1.94
C PRO A 37 -12.90 -9.05 -0.91
N ALA A 38 -12.69 -8.09 -0.02
CA ALA A 38 -11.70 -8.17 1.04
C ALA A 38 -12.16 -7.31 2.23
N ASP A 39 -11.63 -7.58 3.43
CA ASP A 39 -12.01 -6.81 4.62
C ASP A 39 -11.60 -5.33 4.50
N ALA A 40 -10.54 -5.05 3.75
CA ALA A 40 -10.12 -3.70 3.39
C ALA A 40 -9.61 -3.62 1.95
N LEU A 41 -9.75 -2.45 1.34
CA LEU A 41 -9.02 -2.09 0.12
C LEU A 41 -8.17 -0.85 0.33
N VAL A 42 -7.06 -0.75 -0.40
CA VAL A 42 -6.14 0.39 -0.33
C VAL A 42 -6.45 1.41 -1.42
N SER A 43 -6.58 2.67 -1.00
CA SER A 43 -6.53 3.84 -1.87
C SER A 43 -5.11 4.45 -1.81
N PRO A 44 -4.33 4.38 -2.91
CA PRO A 44 -2.98 4.93 -2.99
C PRO A 44 -3.01 6.45 -3.24
N ALA A 45 -3.77 7.16 -2.41
CA ALA A 45 -4.19 8.55 -2.55
C ALA A 45 -3.04 9.58 -2.62
N ASN A 46 -3.43 10.85 -2.70
CA ASN A 46 -2.57 11.98 -2.34
C ASN A 46 -2.74 12.34 -0.85
N SER A 47 -1.83 13.13 -0.31
CA SER A 47 -1.80 13.50 1.11
C SER A 47 -3.00 14.33 1.60
N PHE A 48 -3.85 14.84 0.70
CA PHE A 48 -5.04 15.61 1.05
C PHE A 48 -6.34 14.82 0.89
N GLY A 49 -6.26 13.54 0.52
CA GLY A 49 -7.43 12.66 0.43
C GLY A 49 -8.38 13.00 -0.73
N TYR A 50 -7.93 13.74 -1.75
CA TYR A 50 -8.73 13.88 -2.98
C TYR A 50 -8.79 12.54 -3.71
N MET A 51 -9.99 12.13 -4.12
CA MET A 51 -10.28 10.85 -4.74
C MET A 51 -10.93 11.04 -6.12
N ASN A 52 -10.38 11.97 -6.90
CA ASN A 52 -10.95 12.44 -8.17
C ASN A 52 -10.17 11.99 -9.41
N GLY A 53 -9.13 11.16 -9.26
CA GLY A 53 -8.32 10.67 -10.38
C GLY A 53 -8.00 9.17 -10.28
N GLY A 54 -7.73 8.55 -11.44
CA GLY A 54 -7.27 7.17 -11.53
C GLY A 54 -8.14 6.16 -10.76
N LEU A 55 -7.48 5.32 -9.95
CA LEU A 55 -8.15 4.33 -9.13
C LEU A 55 -9.03 4.96 -8.04
N ASP A 56 -8.62 6.08 -7.45
CA ASP A 56 -9.38 6.72 -6.37
C ASP A 56 -10.75 7.22 -6.85
N PHE A 57 -10.82 7.72 -8.09
CA PHE A 57 -12.10 8.05 -8.73
C PHE A 57 -12.99 6.82 -8.86
N ALA A 58 -12.42 5.68 -9.27
CA ALA A 58 -13.16 4.43 -9.39
C ALA A 58 -13.64 3.93 -8.01
N ILE A 59 -12.84 4.10 -6.95
CA ILE A 59 -13.23 3.78 -5.57
C ILE A 59 -14.42 4.63 -5.14
N SER A 60 -14.36 5.96 -5.33
CA SER A 60 -15.47 6.87 -5.01
C SER A 60 -16.75 6.50 -5.77
N LYS A 61 -16.62 6.11 -7.04
CA LYS A 61 -17.76 5.68 -7.87
C LYS A 61 -18.37 4.36 -7.40
N HIS A 62 -17.56 3.39 -6.97
CA HIS A 62 -18.05 2.06 -6.56
C HIS A 62 -18.55 2.02 -5.12
N LEU A 63 -17.87 2.71 -4.20
CA LEU A 63 -18.13 2.60 -2.76
C LEU A 63 -18.86 3.82 -2.19
N GLY A 64 -18.92 4.91 -2.93
CA GLY A 64 -19.68 6.11 -2.57
C GLY A 64 -18.81 7.36 -2.41
N TRP A 65 -19.36 8.49 -2.88
CA TRP A 65 -18.71 9.80 -2.86
C TRP A 65 -18.53 10.40 -1.45
N HIS A 66 -19.16 9.81 -0.43
CA HIS A 66 -18.96 10.23 0.97
C HIS A 66 -17.55 9.94 1.46
N LEU A 67 -16.88 8.91 0.92
CA LEU A 67 -15.54 8.49 1.32
C LEU A 67 -14.50 9.61 1.25
N GLU A 68 -14.52 10.41 0.17
CA GLU A 68 -13.59 11.54 0.02
C GLU A 68 -13.78 12.54 1.17
N LYS A 69 -15.03 12.90 1.48
CA LYS A 69 -15.35 13.86 2.55
C LYS A 69 -14.99 13.32 3.92
N ASP A 70 -15.24 12.02 4.16
CA ASP A 70 -14.90 11.36 5.41
C ASP A 70 -13.39 11.27 5.61
N LEU A 71 -12.64 10.90 4.56
CA LEU A 71 -11.18 10.87 4.59
C LEU A 71 -10.61 12.28 4.83
N GLN A 72 -11.07 13.30 4.11
CA GLN A 72 -10.63 14.68 4.30
C GLN A 72 -10.91 15.19 5.71
N ARG A 73 -12.06 14.84 6.31
CA ARG A 73 -12.35 15.17 7.71
C ARG A 73 -11.33 14.53 8.64
N LEU A 74 -11.06 13.23 8.50
CA LEU A 74 -10.06 12.51 9.29
C LEU A 74 -8.66 13.12 9.15
N ILE A 75 -8.26 13.48 7.92
CA ILE A 75 -6.97 14.13 7.64
C ILE A 75 -6.87 15.48 8.38
N ARG A 76 -7.93 16.29 8.36
CA ARG A 76 -7.96 17.59 9.06
C ARG A 76 -7.91 17.44 10.57
N GLU A 77 -8.64 16.47 11.12
CA GLU A 77 -8.80 16.31 12.57
C GLU A 77 -7.61 15.59 13.22
N LYS A 78 -7.03 14.59 12.54
CA LYS A 78 -6.01 13.70 13.13
C LYS A 78 -4.61 13.92 12.57
N HIS A 79 -4.51 14.41 11.34
CA HIS A 79 -3.23 14.50 10.60
C HIS A 79 -2.86 15.94 10.29
N TYR A 80 -3.37 16.90 11.07
CA TYR A 80 -3.04 18.33 10.95
C TYR A 80 -3.23 18.89 9.52
N GLY A 81 -4.17 18.31 8.76
CA GLY A 81 -4.47 18.73 7.39
C GLY A 81 -3.67 18.03 6.29
N GLU A 82 -2.75 17.14 6.62
CA GLU A 82 -1.94 16.41 5.62
C GLU A 82 -1.58 15.00 6.11
N LEU A 83 -2.06 13.95 5.41
CA LEU A 83 -1.62 12.58 5.64
C LEU A 83 -0.31 12.34 4.88
N LEU A 84 0.81 12.29 5.59
CA LEU A 84 2.13 12.23 4.96
C LEU A 84 2.38 10.89 4.27
N VAL A 85 3.22 10.89 3.24
CA VAL A 85 3.75 9.65 2.67
C VAL A 85 4.52 8.89 3.77
N GLY A 86 4.18 7.62 3.99
CA GLY A 86 4.65 6.86 5.15
C GLY A 86 3.68 6.82 6.32
N GLN A 87 2.50 7.42 6.19
CA GLN A 87 1.37 7.25 7.09
C GLN A 87 0.19 6.58 6.36
N ALA A 88 -0.72 6.00 7.14
CA ALA A 88 -1.95 5.41 6.62
C ALA A 88 -3.10 5.66 7.60
N GLU A 89 -4.31 5.82 7.06
CA GLU A 89 -5.55 6.01 7.83
C GLU A 89 -6.61 5.01 7.35
N ILE A 90 -7.43 4.52 8.28
CA ILE A 90 -8.50 3.56 7.99
C ILE A 90 -9.85 4.18 8.30
N LEU A 91 -10.80 4.02 7.38
CA LEU A 91 -12.18 4.47 7.55
C LEU A 91 -13.17 3.39 7.10
N PRO A 92 -14.34 3.29 7.75
CA PRO A 92 -15.41 2.40 7.29
C PRO A 92 -16.00 2.92 5.99
N THR A 93 -16.38 2.01 5.09
CA THR A 93 -17.03 2.39 3.82
C THR A 93 -18.55 2.35 3.89
N GLY A 94 -19.10 1.53 4.78
CA GLY A 94 -20.52 1.18 4.82
C GLY A 94 -20.92 0.05 3.86
N GLY A 95 -19.98 -0.44 3.04
CA GLY A 95 -20.20 -1.56 2.11
C GLY A 95 -19.88 -2.92 2.73
N THR A 96 -20.48 -3.99 2.20
CA THR A 96 -20.24 -5.37 2.65
C THR A 96 -19.05 -6.02 1.95
N LEU A 97 -18.79 -5.67 0.68
CA LEU A 97 -17.68 -6.25 -0.10
C LEU A 97 -16.31 -5.72 0.32
N PHE A 98 -16.27 -4.47 0.78
CA PHE A 98 -15.08 -3.80 1.28
C PHE A 98 -15.44 -2.98 2.51
N PRO A 99 -15.57 -3.59 3.70
CA PRO A 99 -16.00 -2.90 4.92
C PRO A 99 -15.14 -1.70 5.30
N TYR A 100 -13.84 -1.74 4.97
CA TYR A 100 -12.90 -0.68 5.26
C TYR A 100 -12.14 -0.19 4.01
N LEU A 101 -11.82 1.09 4.00
CA LEU A 101 -10.87 1.71 3.09
C LEU A 101 -9.62 2.07 3.90
N ILE A 102 -8.44 1.79 3.36
CA ILE A 102 -7.17 2.27 3.90
C ILE A 102 -6.60 3.29 2.92
N ALA A 103 -6.51 4.55 3.35
CA ALA A 103 -5.83 5.60 2.60
C ALA A 103 -4.35 5.58 2.95
N ALA A 104 -3.47 5.42 1.95
CA ALA A 104 -2.03 5.39 2.12
C ALA A 104 -1.37 6.22 1.02
N PRO A 105 -1.02 7.49 1.29
CA PRO A 105 -0.55 8.40 0.26
C PRO A 105 0.78 7.95 -0.34
N THR A 106 0.85 7.94 -1.67
CA THR A 106 2.09 7.68 -2.40
C THR A 106 2.81 8.98 -2.78
N MET A 107 2.11 10.10 -2.72
CA MET A 107 2.63 11.42 -3.07
C MET A 107 1.83 12.50 -2.35
N ARG A 108 2.44 13.68 -2.16
CA ARG A 108 1.76 14.81 -1.53
C ARG A 108 0.60 15.34 -2.37
N THR A 109 0.92 15.63 -3.64
CA THR A 109 -0.02 16.02 -4.69
C THR A 109 0.31 15.18 -5.93
N PRO A 110 -0.63 15.00 -6.87
CA PRO A 110 -0.38 14.27 -8.12
C PRO A 110 0.94 14.68 -8.80
N MET A 111 1.91 13.78 -8.85
CA MET A 111 3.23 14.00 -9.45
C MET A 111 3.96 12.68 -9.75
N THR A 112 4.96 12.73 -10.62
CA THR A 112 5.91 11.64 -10.83
C THR A 112 6.77 11.41 -9.58
N ILE A 113 6.93 10.15 -9.17
CA ILE A 113 7.69 9.72 -7.97
C ILE A 113 8.70 8.61 -8.31
N THR A 114 9.27 8.65 -9.52
CA THR A 114 10.17 7.61 -10.06
C THR A 114 11.50 7.47 -9.32
N ARG A 115 11.85 8.41 -8.44
CA ARG A 115 13.17 8.50 -7.78
C ARG A 115 13.05 8.63 -6.25
N GLY A 116 12.18 7.85 -5.62
CA GLY A 116 11.99 7.91 -4.17
C GLY A 116 11.49 6.62 -3.54
N PRO A 117 11.56 6.53 -2.20
CA PRO A 117 11.07 5.38 -1.42
C PRO A 117 9.56 5.43 -1.17
N ASN A 118 8.81 6.23 -1.93
CA ASN A 118 7.39 6.50 -1.70
C ASN A 118 6.53 5.23 -1.64
N VAL A 119 6.79 4.26 -2.52
CA VAL A 119 6.06 2.99 -2.56
C VAL A 119 6.40 2.15 -1.32
N TYR A 120 7.67 2.10 -0.95
CA TYR A 120 8.14 1.43 0.26
C TYR A 120 7.48 2.03 1.50
N GLN A 121 7.48 3.36 1.61
CA GLN A 121 6.89 4.10 2.73
C GLN A 121 5.38 3.85 2.82
N ALA A 122 4.65 3.94 1.70
CA ALA A 122 3.21 3.67 1.67
C ALA A 122 2.90 2.22 2.07
N MET A 123 3.61 1.24 1.49
CA MET A 123 3.43 -0.18 1.85
C MET A 123 3.72 -0.43 3.34
N LYS A 124 4.83 0.11 3.85
CA LYS A 124 5.20 -0.02 5.26
C LYS A 124 4.15 0.58 6.18
N ALA A 125 3.60 1.73 5.83
CA ALA A 125 2.53 2.38 6.58
C ALA A 125 1.25 1.53 6.63
N ILE A 126 0.85 0.95 5.50
CA ILE A 126 -0.29 0.02 5.41
C ILE A 126 -0.08 -1.17 6.37
N LEU A 127 1.10 -1.80 6.32
CA LEU A 127 1.39 -2.97 7.15
C LEU A 127 1.45 -2.64 8.65
N ILE A 128 2.05 -1.50 9.02
CA ILE A 128 2.07 -1.02 10.41
C ILE A 128 0.65 -0.76 10.92
N LEU A 129 -0.18 -0.06 10.12
CA LEU A 129 -1.57 0.20 10.47
C LEU A 129 -2.35 -1.12 10.67
N LEU A 130 -2.13 -2.11 9.81
CA LEU A 130 -2.79 -3.40 9.93
C LEU A 130 -2.39 -4.15 11.21
N ARG A 131 -1.10 -4.12 11.59
CA ARG A 131 -0.61 -4.81 12.79
C ARG A 131 -1.00 -4.10 14.09
N HIS A 132 -0.86 -2.77 14.13
CA HIS A 132 -0.86 -2.00 15.37
C HIS A 132 -1.92 -0.89 15.44
N GLY A 133 -2.51 -0.55 14.29
CA GLY A 133 -3.56 0.47 14.21
C GLY A 133 -4.79 0.10 15.02
N LYS A 134 -5.56 1.13 15.36
CA LYS A 134 -6.84 1.00 16.06
C LYS A 134 -7.95 1.64 15.25
N LEU A 135 -9.11 1.00 15.21
CA LEU A 135 -10.33 1.56 14.67
C LEU A 135 -10.87 2.66 15.61
N ALA A 136 -11.84 3.44 15.14
CA ALA A 136 -12.55 4.42 15.96
C ALA A 136 -13.23 3.79 17.21
N THR A 137 -13.56 2.50 17.15
CA THR A 137 -14.10 1.72 18.27
C THR A 137 -13.05 1.35 19.32
N GLY A 138 -11.76 1.65 19.08
CA GLY A 138 -10.63 1.25 19.91
C GLY A 138 -10.10 -0.17 19.65
N GLU A 139 -10.81 -0.97 18.85
CA GLU A 139 -10.37 -2.31 18.46
C GLU A 139 -9.13 -2.27 17.57
N VAL A 140 -8.21 -3.21 17.78
CA VAL A 140 -7.02 -3.35 16.92
C VAL A 140 -7.46 -3.78 15.52
N VAL A 141 -6.91 -3.12 14.49
CA VAL A 141 -7.26 -3.35 13.08
C VAL A 141 -7.13 -4.82 12.69
N SER A 142 -6.05 -5.49 13.12
CA SER A 142 -5.82 -6.92 12.85
C SER A 142 -6.92 -7.87 13.36
N LYS A 143 -7.80 -7.43 14.27
CA LYS A 143 -8.97 -8.22 14.69
C LYS A 143 -10.09 -8.20 13.65
N ARG A 144 -10.25 -7.11 12.91
CA ARG A 144 -11.31 -6.92 11.90
C ARG A 144 -10.84 -7.15 10.47
N VAL A 145 -9.61 -6.76 10.14
CA VAL A 145 -9.06 -6.89 8.80
C VAL A 145 -8.18 -8.13 8.72
N LYS A 146 -8.70 -9.19 8.08
CA LYS A 146 -7.98 -10.46 7.87
C LYS A 146 -7.45 -10.58 6.44
N SER A 147 -8.12 -9.93 5.49
CA SER A 147 -7.77 -9.86 4.07
C SER A 147 -7.72 -8.39 3.62
N ILE A 148 -6.74 -8.07 2.76
CA ILE A 148 -6.61 -6.72 2.20
C ILE A 148 -6.28 -6.77 0.71
N ALA A 149 -6.96 -5.96 -0.09
CA ALA A 149 -6.66 -5.74 -1.49
C ALA A 149 -5.77 -4.50 -1.67
N ILE A 150 -4.60 -4.67 -2.30
CA ILE A 150 -3.61 -3.60 -2.51
C ILE A 150 -3.32 -3.45 -4.00
N PRO A 151 -3.51 -2.24 -4.58
CA PRO A 151 -3.21 -1.97 -5.97
C PRO A 151 -1.74 -1.63 -6.22
N GLY A 152 -1.36 -1.41 -7.48
CA GLY A 152 -0.06 -0.90 -7.86
C GLY A 152 0.20 0.46 -7.21
N LEU A 153 1.02 0.47 -6.16
CA LEU A 153 1.35 1.70 -5.45
C LEU A 153 2.27 2.56 -6.34
N GLY A 154 1.82 3.76 -6.72
CA GLY A 154 2.61 4.71 -7.48
C GLY A 154 2.82 4.37 -8.97
N THR A 155 2.24 3.29 -9.48
CA THR A 155 2.43 2.82 -10.88
C THR A 155 1.62 3.62 -11.90
N GLY A 156 0.54 4.29 -11.48
CA GLY A 156 -0.27 5.19 -12.30
C GLY A 156 0.39 6.57 -12.48
N ILE A 157 -0.20 7.61 -11.88
CA ILE A 157 0.31 9.00 -11.96
C ILE A 157 1.78 9.10 -11.53
N GLY A 158 2.19 8.29 -10.56
CA GLY A 158 3.55 8.28 -10.05
C GLY A 158 4.61 7.75 -11.03
N GLN A 159 4.18 7.04 -12.09
CA GLN A 159 5.01 6.42 -13.12
C GLN A 159 6.12 5.50 -12.58
N VAL A 160 5.96 4.95 -11.37
CA VAL A 160 6.91 3.97 -10.83
C VAL A 160 6.84 2.71 -11.69
N ARG A 161 8.00 2.27 -12.20
CA ARG A 161 8.06 1.08 -13.05
C ARG A 161 7.58 -0.16 -12.26
N PRO A 162 6.84 -1.09 -12.89
CA PRO A 162 6.28 -2.28 -12.25
C PRO A 162 7.25 -3.03 -11.31
N LEU A 163 8.44 -3.36 -11.79
CA LEU A 163 9.44 -4.08 -11.00
C LEU A 163 9.96 -3.27 -9.80
N VAL A 164 10.09 -1.94 -9.94
CA VAL A 164 10.51 -1.07 -8.82
C VAL A 164 9.41 -1.00 -7.77
N CYS A 165 8.15 -0.89 -8.19
CA CYS A 165 6.98 -0.94 -7.30
C CYS A 165 6.96 -2.26 -6.52
N ALA A 166 7.02 -3.40 -7.22
CA ALA A 166 7.02 -4.73 -6.61
C ALA A 166 8.13 -4.91 -5.57
N ARG A 167 9.36 -4.46 -5.89
CA ARG A 167 10.52 -4.56 -4.98
C ARG A 167 10.38 -3.67 -3.75
N GLN A 168 9.95 -2.42 -3.92
CA GLN A 168 9.71 -1.53 -2.79
C GLN A 168 8.62 -2.09 -1.86
N MET A 169 7.56 -2.67 -2.42
CA MET A 169 6.51 -3.33 -1.63
C MET A 169 7.05 -4.57 -0.90
N ARG A 170 7.89 -5.38 -1.55
CA ARG A 170 8.49 -6.59 -0.95
C ARG A 170 9.42 -6.26 0.20
N LEU A 171 10.30 -5.27 0.04
CA LEU A 171 11.20 -4.82 1.10
C LEU A 171 10.40 -4.34 2.32
N ALA A 172 9.34 -3.53 2.11
CA ALA A 172 8.47 -3.09 3.19
C ALA A 172 7.77 -4.28 3.87
N TRP A 173 7.36 -5.29 3.10
CA TRP A 173 6.75 -6.51 3.61
C TRP A 173 7.73 -7.30 4.48
N GLU A 174 8.95 -7.56 4.00
CA GLU A 174 9.97 -8.30 4.76
C GLU A 174 10.35 -7.56 6.04
N ASP A 175 10.57 -6.24 5.98
CA ASP A 175 10.95 -5.44 7.14
C ASP A 175 9.91 -5.53 8.27
N VAL A 176 8.62 -5.51 7.92
CA VAL A 176 7.52 -5.52 8.90
C VAL A 176 7.15 -6.93 9.34
N MET A 177 7.12 -7.90 8.41
CA MET A 177 6.67 -9.26 8.68
C MET A 177 7.74 -10.15 9.29
N HIS A 178 9.01 -9.91 8.97
CA HIS A 178 10.15 -10.58 9.61
C HIS A 178 10.67 -9.81 10.84
N GLU A 179 9.99 -8.72 11.22
CA GLU A 179 10.33 -7.90 12.40
C GLU A 179 11.80 -7.47 12.41
N GLN A 180 12.32 -7.01 11.27
CA GLN A 180 13.72 -6.61 11.15
C GLN A 180 14.09 -5.51 12.17
N TYR A 181 13.12 -4.70 12.58
CA TYR A 181 13.26 -3.69 13.62
C TYR A 181 13.51 -4.23 15.04
N ALA A 182 13.28 -5.52 15.30
CA ALA A 182 13.33 -6.10 16.64
C ALA A 182 14.76 -6.42 17.13
N THR A 183 15.75 -6.46 16.23
CA THR A 183 17.15 -6.71 16.56
C THR A 183 18.05 -5.67 15.88
N GLU A 184 19.19 -5.34 16.49
CA GLU A 184 20.15 -4.39 15.90
C GLU A 184 20.63 -4.86 14.52
N LYS A 185 20.95 -6.14 14.38
CA LYS A 185 21.35 -6.74 13.09
C LYS A 185 20.28 -6.59 12.01
N GLY A 186 19.02 -6.85 12.34
CA GLY A 186 17.91 -6.67 11.38
C GLY A 186 17.70 -5.20 11.03
N TRP A 187 17.84 -4.31 12.02
CA TRP A 187 17.72 -2.87 11.83
C TRP A 187 18.83 -2.31 10.94
N GLU A 188 20.07 -2.79 11.09
CA GLU A 188 21.19 -2.46 10.20
C GLU A 188 20.93 -2.91 8.76
N GLN A 189 20.40 -4.14 8.57
CA GLN A 189 20.03 -4.65 7.24
C GLN A 189 18.94 -3.79 6.59
N MET A 190 17.91 -3.41 7.35
CA MET A 190 16.85 -2.51 6.89
C MET A 190 17.42 -1.15 6.44
N CYS A 191 18.33 -0.57 7.21
CA CYS A 191 18.98 0.70 6.86
C CYS A 191 19.81 0.61 5.57
N ALA A 192 20.41 -0.55 5.28
CA ALA A 192 21.22 -0.77 4.07
C ALA A 192 20.40 -0.93 2.78
N ASN A 193 19.07 -1.15 2.87
CA ASN A 193 18.21 -1.46 1.71
C ASN A 193 17.98 -0.29 0.74
N TYR A 194 18.57 0.89 1.00
CA TYR A 194 18.34 2.12 0.21
C TYR A 194 18.77 2.01 -1.25
N ALA A 195 19.82 1.22 -1.56
CA ALA A 195 20.33 1.08 -2.93
C ALA A 195 19.30 0.47 -3.90
N TYR A 196 18.33 -0.30 -3.39
CA TYR A 196 17.38 -1.05 -4.20
C TYR A 196 16.18 -0.24 -4.66
N PHE A 197 15.95 0.96 -4.10
CA PHE A 197 14.81 1.79 -4.47
C PHE A 197 14.97 2.44 -5.85
N TYR A 198 16.18 2.39 -6.45
CA TYR A 198 16.53 3.24 -7.59
C TYR A 198 16.94 2.47 -8.85
N THR A 199 17.38 1.19 -8.75
CA THR A 199 17.79 0.42 -9.94
C THR A 199 16.64 -0.38 -10.54
N HIS A 200 16.52 -0.29 -11.85
CA HIS A 200 15.59 -1.07 -12.68
C HIS A 200 16.30 -2.18 -13.46
N ASN A 201 17.62 -2.30 -13.30
CA ASN A 201 18.41 -3.34 -13.95
C ASN A 201 18.38 -4.60 -13.08
N GLN A 202 18.00 -5.73 -13.68
CA GLN A 202 17.88 -7.00 -12.99
C GLN A 202 19.23 -7.55 -12.54
N SER A 203 20.34 -7.20 -13.21
CA SER A 203 21.69 -7.66 -12.82
C SER A 203 22.26 -6.95 -11.59
N ASP A 204 21.75 -5.75 -11.27
CA ASP A 204 22.17 -4.98 -10.09
C ASP A 204 21.52 -5.54 -8.81
N ILE A 205 20.67 -6.55 -8.96
CA ILE A 205 19.96 -7.24 -7.90
C ILE A 205 20.83 -8.40 -7.42
N LYS A 206 21.75 -8.13 -6.49
CA LYS A 206 22.51 -9.18 -5.77
C LYS A 206 21.83 -9.64 -4.48
N TYR A 207 20.57 -9.25 -4.28
CA TYR A 207 19.77 -9.72 -3.16
C TYR A 207 19.10 -11.03 -3.60
N ASN A 208 19.53 -12.14 -3.00
CA ASN A 208 18.82 -13.41 -3.07
C ASN A 208 17.52 -13.22 -2.29
N ILE A 209 16.48 -12.70 -2.95
CA ILE A 209 15.10 -13.05 -2.60
C ILE A 209 15.03 -14.54 -2.98
N PRO A 210 14.95 -15.46 -2.01
CA PRO A 210 14.92 -16.90 -2.29
C PRO A 210 13.79 -17.29 -3.24
#